data_AF-A0A7Y2JR62-F1
#
_entry.id   AF-A0A7Y2JR62-F1
#
_cell.length_a   1.000
_cell.length_b   1.000
_cell.length_c   1.000
_cell.angle_alpha   90.00
_cell.angle_beta   90.00
_cell.angle_gamma   90.00
#
_symmetry.space_group_name_H-M   'P 1'
#
loop_
_entity.id
_entity.type
_entity.pdbx_description
1 polymer ?
#
loop_
_entity_poly.entity_id
_entity_poly.type
_entity_poly.pdbx_seq_one_letter_code
_entity_poly.pdbx_strand_id
1 'polypeptide(L)'
;EYEVSGSVTPDDDLDVEVFLDSSWHTTPRNEDGSLPFAVHFGPGDDSARFLLTVRPPDVAAAETQIGLRVSARRNSGSLYHVTAPKTLRIGDPPPASEEDFAITFRGNLPFVGGVLQVPTSSAGIVTFRLSNNTDVALDADLEFDPSTHPLWQIQQGSFGLSNQNVPAHGNREFSFQFTAPSAPDNPLNFQFRARDAVTTNLVAEAQIDLTSV
;
A
#
# COMPACT_ATOMS: atom_id res chain seq x y z
N GLU A 1 9.24 10.42 4.08
CA GLU A 1 9.68 10.89 2.75
C GLU A 1 9.11 9.93 1.73
N TYR A 2 8.76 10.42 0.54
CA TYR A 2 8.20 9.62 -0.54
C TYR A 2 9.02 9.86 -1.80
N GLU A 3 9.38 8.79 -2.49
CA GLU A 3 9.95 8.83 -3.84
C GLU A 3 8.97 8.19 -4.81
N VAL A 4 8.76 8.84 -5.94
CA VAL A 4 7.97 8.33 -7.06
C VAL A 4 8.91 8.21 -8.25
N SER A 5 8.88 7.06 -8.91
CA SER A 5 9.61 6.82 -10.16
C SER A 5 8.65 6.28 -11.22
N GLY A 6 8.95 6.55 -12.48
CA GLY A 6 8.04 6.26 -13.58
C GLY A 6 8.35 7.10 -14.81
N SER A 7 7.46 7.03 -15.80
CA SER A 7 7.61 7.72 -17.08
C SER A 7 6.42 8.62 -17.35
N VAL A 8 6.65 9.91 -17.58
CA VAL A 8 5.61 10.89 -17.94
C VAL A 8 6.05 11.64 -19.18
N THR A 9 5.17 11.79 -20.18
CA THR A 9 5.44 12.56 -21.40
C THR A 9 4.14 13.16 -21.92
N PRO A 10 4.06 14.48 -22.19
CA PRO A 10 5.09 15.52 -21.98
C PRO A 10 5.36 15.77 -20.48
N ASP A 11 6.28 16.69 -20.15
CA ASP A 11 6.56 17.10 -18.78
C ASP A 11 5.29 17.53 -18.03
N ASP A 12 5.21 17.18 -16.75
CA ASP A 12 4.06 17.51 -15.91
C ASP A 12 4.46 17.73 -14.45
N ASP A 13 3.51 18.25 -13.68
CA ASP A 13 3.61 18.31 -12.23
C ASP A 13 2.93 17.09 -11.61
N LEU A 14 3.38 16.66 -10.44
CA LEU A 14 2.67 15.68 -9.64
C LEU A 14 1.59 16.37 -8.79
N ASP A 15 0.41 15.78 -8.76
CA ASP A 15 -0.60 16.00 -7.74
C ASP A 15 -0.65 14.80 -6.80
N VAL A 16 -0.74 15.10 -5.49
CA VAL A 16 -0.81 14.10 -4.43
C VAL A 16 -2.13 14.28 -3.69
N GLU A 17 -2.98 13.27 -3.80
CA GLU A 17 -4.20 13.13 -3.03
C GLU A 17 -3.91 12.20 -1.85
N VAL A 18 -4.32 12.61 -0.64
CA VAL A 18 -4.08 11.85 0.59
C VAL A 18 -5.41 11.34 1.11
N PHE A 19 -5.52 10.03 1.29
CA PHE A 19 -6.66 9.38 1.92
C PHE A 19 -6.34 9.19 3.40
N LEU A 20 -7.09 9.88 4.26
CA LEU A 20 -6.89 9.91 5.71
C LEU A 20 -8.21 10.27 6.41
N ASP A 21 -8.36 9.88 7.67
CA ASP A 21 -9.47 10.36 8.50
C ASP A 21 -9.46 11.90 8.61
N SER A 22 -10.63 12.52 8.48
CA SER A 22 -10.78 13.99 8.46
C SER A 22 -10.32 14.72 9.73
N SER A 23 -10.20 14.01 10.86
CA SER A 23 -9.67 14.57 12.11
C SER A 23 -8.15 14.72 12.12
N TRP A 24 -7.46 14.12 11.15
CA TRP A 24 -6.03 14.27 10.94
C TRP A 24 -5.75 15.24 9.79
N HIS A 25 -4.65 15.99 9.89
CA HIS A 25 -4.29 16.97 8.87
C HIS A 25 -3.02 16.58 8.12
N THR A 26 -3.01 16.81 6.82
CA THR A 26 -1.85 16.55 5.95
C THR A 26 -1.39 17.79 5.22
N THR A 27 -0.10 17.85 4.92
CA THR A 27 0.48 18.90 4.08
C THR A 27 1.59 18.29 3.22
N PRO A 28 1.40 18.18 1.90
CA PRO A 28 2.46 17.82 0.98
C PRO A 28 3.44 18.99 0.85
N ARG A 29 4.74 18.69 0.79
CA ARG A 29 5.86 19.64 0.69
C ARG A 29 6.88 19.10 -0.31
N ASN A 30 7.66 19.98 -0.92
CA ASN A 30 8.78 19.55 -1.77
C ASN A 30 9.83 18.79 -0.92
N GLU A 31 10.79 18.13 -1.57
CA GLU A 31 11.87 17.39 -0.90
C GLU A 31 12.61 18.24 0.15
N ASP A 32 12.81 19.53 -0.15
CA ASP A 32 13.44 20.51 0.75
C ASP A 32 12.52 21.05 1.87
N GLY A 33 11.28 20.57 1.95
CA GLY A 33 10.26 20.99 2.92
C GLY A 33 9.52 22.29 2.57
N SER A 34 9.81 22.91 1.43
CA SER A 34 9.20 24.16 0.99
C SER A 34 7.74 24.00 0.55
N LEU A 35 7.04 25.14 0.52
CA LEU A 35 5.68 25.31 0.02
C LEU A 35 5.65 26.50 -0.96
N PRO A 36 4.74 26.54 -1.95
CA PRO A 36 3.73 25.51 -2.24
C PRO A 36 4.32 24.23 -2.81
N PHE A 37 3.60 23.12 -2.66
CA PHE A 37 3.94 21.84 -3.27
C PHE A 37 3.95 21.95 -4.80
N ALA A 38 5.10 21.71 -5.42
CA ALA A 38 5.33 21.86 -6.85
C ALA A 38 6.45 20.90 -7.30
N VAL A 39 6.11 19.62 -7.40
CA VAL A 39 7.05 18.58 -7.84
C VAL A 39 6.89 18.37 -9.33
N HIS A 40 7.93 18.72 -10.09
CA HIS A 40 8.03 18.46 -11.53
C HIS A 40 8.45 17.01 -11.79
N PHE A 41 7.94 16.42 -12.88
CA PHE A 41 8.22 15.03 -13.26
C PHE A 41 8.24 14.85 -14.78
N GLY A 42 9.33 14.31 -15.32
CA GLY A 42 9.53 14.09 -16.75
C GLY A 42 10.09 15.32 -17.51
N PRO A 43 10.16 15.26 -18.85
CA PRO A 43 9.63 14.21 -19.72
C PRO A 43 10.53 12.98 -19.78
N GLY A 44 9.93 11.81 -19.93
CA GLY A 44 10.59 10.51 -19.98
C GLY A 44 10.61 9.82 -18.61
N ASP A 45 11.52 8.86 -18.46
CA ASP A 45 11.75 8.17 -17.19
C ASP A 45 12.43 9.12 -16.20
N ASP A 46 11.84 9.29 -15.03
CA ASP A 46 12.31 10.22 -14.00
C ASP A 46 12.03 9.66 -12.60
N SER A 47 12.65 10.26 -11.59
CA SER A 47 12.26 10.08 -10.19
C SER A 47 12.18 11.42 -9.45
N ALA A 48 11.17 11.57 -8.62
CA ALA A 48 10.99 12.77 -7.82
C ALA A 48 10.60 12.44 -6.39
N ARG A 49 11.08 13.28 -5.47
CA ARG A 49 10.89 13.11 -4.03
C ARG A 49 10.03 14.22 -3.45
N PHE A 50 9.29 13.87 -2.42
CA PHE A 50 8.51 14.82 -1.65
C PHE A 50 8.29 14.38 -0.21
N LEU A 51 7.85 15.33 0.61
CA LEU A 51 7.54 15.09 2.01
C LEU A 51 6.03 15.22 2.22
N LEU A 52 5.49 14.35 3.07
CA LEU A 52 4.15 14.49 3.61
C LEU A 52 4.25 14.70 5.12
N THR A 53 3.83 15.88 5.57
CA THR A 53 3.67 16.13 7.01
C THR A 53 2.28 15.69 7.44
N VAL A 54 2.20 14.85 8.46
CA VAL A 54 0.94 14.41 9.07
C VAL A 54 0.85 14.99 10.49
N ARG A 55 -0.28 15.61 10.83
CA ARG A 55 -0.55 16.14 12.17
C ARG A 55 -1.75 15.40 12.78
N PRO A 56 -1.58 14.74 13.94
CA PRO A 56 -2.67 14.06 14.61
C PRO A 56 -3.69 15.04 15.21
N PRO A 57 -4.93 14.57 15.49
CA PRO A 57 -5.87 15.29 16.34
C PRO A 57 -5.33 15.46 17.76
N ASP A 58 -5.80 16.50 18.46
CA ASP A 58 -5.39 16.81 19.84
C ASP A 58 -6.12 15.91 20.87
N VAL A 59 -5.79 14.63 20.84
CA VAL A 59 -6.31 13.59 21.74
C VAL A 59 -5.18 12.67 22.19
N ALA A 60 -5.36 12.00 23.34
CA ALA A 60 -4.32 11.17 23.94
C ALA A 60 -3.97 9.91 23.11
N ALA A 61 -4.93 9.39 22.35
CA ALA A 61 -4.74 8.27 21.44
C ALA A 61 -5.70 8.41 20.26
N ALA A 62 -5.18 8.21 19.06
CA ALA A 62 -5.97 8.11 17.83
C ALA A 62 -5.26 7.17 16.87
N GLU A 63 -6.05 6.54 16.01
CA GLU A 63 -5.61 5.68 14.92
C GLU A 63 -6.22 6.20 13.61
N THR A 64 -5.48 6.12 12.52
CA THR A 64 -5.99 6.39 11.19
C THR A 64 -5.24 5.56 10.14
N GLN A 65 -5.77 5.49 8.94
CA GLN A 65 -5.09 4.91 7.79
C GLN A 65 -4.67 6.01 6.84
N ILE A 66 -3.42 5.98 6.41
CA ILE A 66 -2.89 6.90 5.41
C ILE A 66 -2.61 6.17 4.09
N GLY A 67 -3.26 6.60 3.03
CA GLY A 67 -2.95 6.19 1.66
C GLY A 67 -2.67 7.41 0.80
N LEU A 68 -1.91 7.23 -0.28
CA LEU A 68 -1.62 8.29 -1.24
C LEU A 68 -2.02 7.85 -2.63
N ARG A 69 -2.66 8.75 -3.36
CA ARG A 69 -2.72 8.68 -4.81
C ARG A 69 -1.81 9.77 -5.37
N VAL A 70 -0.80 9.37 -6.12
CA VAL A 70 0.04 10.27 -6.89
C VAL A 70 -0.38 10.21 -8.34
N SER A 71 -0.54 11.34 -9.01
CA SER A 71 -0.90 11.39 -10.42
C SER A 71 -0.27 12.57 -11.13
N ALA A 72 -0.06 12.45 -12.45
CA ALA A 72 0.35 13.59 -13.28
C ALA A 72 -0.82 14.59 -13.38
N ARG A 73 -0.60 15.86 -13.05
CA ARG A 73 -1.63 16.90 -12.93
C ARG A 73 -2.48 17.05 -14.19
N ARG A 74 -1.86 17.06 -15.37
CA ARG A 74 -2.57 17.19 -16.65
C ARG A 74 -3.17 15.87 -17.15
N ASN A 75 -2.77 14.73 -16.58
CA ASN A 75 -3.21 13.38 -16.98
C ASN A 75 -3.70 12.50 -15.80
N SER A 76 -4.40 13.12 -14.84
CA SER A 76 -4.74 12.50 -13.56
C SER A 76 -5.66 11.27 -13.63
N GLY A 77 -6.37 11.09 -14.75
CA GLY A 77 -7.28 9.98 -15.00
C GLY A 77 -6.63 8.70 -15.54
N SER A 78 -5.41 8.77 -16.09
CA SER A 78 -4.79 7.63 -16.81
C SER A 78 -3.45 7.16 -16.22
N LEU A 79 -2.76 8.03 -15.48
CA LEU A 79 -1.46 7.71 -14.85
C LEU A 79 -1.52 8.10 -13.38
N TYR A 80 -1.81 7.11 -12.54
CA TYR A 80 -1.79 7.28 -11.10
C TYR A 80 -1.22 6.04 -10.41
N HIS A 81 -0.59 6.28 -9.26
CA HIS A 81 -0.13 5.24 -8.36
C HIS A 81 -0.87 5.39 -7.03
N VAL A 82 -1.38 4.30 -6.47
CA VAL A 82 -2.00 4.29 -5.14
C VAL A 82 -1.14 3.45 -4.20
N THR A 83 -0.69 4.04 -3.11
CA THR A 83 0.05 3.31 -2.07
C THR A 83 -0.91 2.42 -1.28
N ALA A 84 -0.40 1.31 -0.75
CA ALA A 84 -1.15 0.58 0.25
C ALA A 84 -1.41 1.49 1.48
N PRO A 85 -2.64 1.53 2.03
CA PRO A 85 -2.91 2.24 3.25
C PRO A 85 -2.02 1.73 4.39
N LYS A 86 -1.45 2.65 5.16
CA LYS A 86 -0.65 2.35 6.35
C LYS A 86 -1.35 2.85 7.60
N THR A 87 -1.33 2.06 8.66
CA THR A 87 -1.90 2.48 9.93
C THR A 87 -0.96 3.45 10.64
N LEU A 88 -1.48 4.61 11.04
CA LEU A 88 -0.80 5.58 11.90
C LEU A 88 -1.49 5.62 13.26
N ARG A 89 -0.69 5.57 14.33
CA ARG A 89 -1.17 5.64 15.71
C ARG A 89 -0.34 6.65 16.50
N ILE A 90 -1.01 7.43 17.35
CA ILE A 90 -0.32 8.34 18.28
C ILE A 90 0.48 7.52 19.28
N GLY A 91 1.80 7.76 19.36
CA GLY A 91 2.70 7.11 20.31
C GLY A 91 3.37 5.84 19.78
N ASP A 92 2.92 5.32 18.64
CA ASP A 92 3.58 4.20 17.97
C ASP A 92 4.72 4.71 17.06
N PRO A 93 5.75 3.88 16.80
CA PRO A 93 6.76 4.21 15.80
C PRO A 93 6.12 4.40 14.40
N PRO A 94 6.74 5.21 13.52
CA PRO A 94 6.26 5.36 12.16
C PRO A 94 6.21 3.99 11.44
N PRO A 95 5.25 3.77 10.54
CA PRO A 95 5.17 2.52 9.78
C PRO A 95 6.43 2.36 8.93
N ALA A 96 6.80 1.12 8.62
CA ALA A 96 8.00 0.83 7.85
C ALA A 96 8.04 1.60 6.52
N SER A 97 9.23 2.13 6.18
CA SER A 97 9.47 2.80 4.90
C SER A 97 9.35 1.82 3.74
N GLU A 98 8.88 2.28 2.58
CA GLU A 98 8.88 1.47 1.35
C GLU A 98 10.21 1.56 0.59
N GLU A 99 11.15 2.38 1.09
CA GLU A 99 12.47 2.57 0.49
C GLU A 99 13.24 1.25 0.48
N ASP A 100 13.32 0.55 1.62
CA ASP A 100 14.05 -0.71 1.73
C ASP A 100 13.19 -1.90 1.31
N PHE A 101 11.93 -1.94 1.77
CA PHE A 101 11.01 -3.05 1.54
C PHE A 101 9.60 -2.56 1.26
N ALA A 102 8.99 -3.06 0.18
CA ALA A 102 7.65 -2.63 -0.22
C ALA A 102 6.76 -3.82 -0.53
N ILE A 103 5.50 -3.80 -0.05
CA ILE A 103 4.47 -4.72 -0.51
C ILE A 103 3.53 -3.97 -1.45
N THR A 104 3.49 -4.39 -2.71
CA THR A 104 2.50 -3.95 -3.69
C THR A 104 1.53 -5.08 -3.98
N PHE A 105 0.40 -4.82 -4.63
CA PHE A 105 -0.52 -5.89 -5.05
C PHE A 105 -1.06 -5.68 -6.46
N ARG A 106 -1.45 -6.79 -7.08
CA ARG A 106 -2.23 -6.82 -8.32
C ARG A 106 -3.27 -7.92 -8.23
N GLY A 107 -4.34 -7.82 -9.00
CA GLY A 107 -5.37 -8.86 -9.02
C GLY A 107 -6.22 -8.82 -10.27
N ASN A 108 -7.16 -9.75 -10.36
CA ASN A 108 -8.15 -9.83 -11.44
C ASN A 108 -9.50 -9.19 -11.04
N LEU A 109 -9.54 -8.49 -9.91
CA LEU A 109 -10.75 -7.91 -9.34
C LEU A 109 -10.90 -6.44 -9.76
N PRO A 110 -12.13 -5.96 -10.04
CA PRO A 110 -12.39 -4.54 -10.21
C PRO A 110 -12.02 -3.76 -8.95
N PHE A 111 -11.34 -2.62 -9.13
CA PHE A 111 -11.01 -1.68 -8.05
C PHE A 111 -11.85 -0.41 -8.21
N VAL A 112 -12.87 -0.26 -7.38
CA VAL A 112 -13.87 0.81 -7.51
C VAL A 112 -13.96 1.55 -6.17
N GLY A 113 -13.74 2.87 -6.19
CA GLY A 113 -13.85 3.70 -4.99
C GLY A 113 -12.88 3.31 -3.87
N GLY A 114 -11.71 2.74 -4.19
CA GLY A 114 -10.73 2.30 -3.19
C GLY A 114 -10.93 0.87 -2.68
N VAL A 115 -11.92 0.13 -3.18
CA VAL A 115 -12.27 -1.21 -2.70
C VAL A 115 -12.24 -2.21 -3.85
N LEU A 116 -11.69 -3.42 -3.61
CA LEU A 116 -11.73 -4.54 -4.53
C LEU A 116 -13.09 -5.24 -4.48
N GLN A 117 -13.75 -5.38 -5.62
CA GLN A 117 -15.06 -6.04 -5.69
C GLN A 117 -14.91 -7.52 -6.01
N VAL A 118 -15.37 -8.40 -5.13
CA VAL A 118 -15.32 -9.85 -5.32
C VAL A 118 -16.72 -10.39 -5.62
N PRO A 119 -16.95 -10.95 -6.82
CA PRO A 119 -18.26 -11.51 -7.15
C PRO A 119 -18.63 -12.67 -6.22
N THR A 120 -19.86 -12.69 -5.75
CA THR A 120 -20.41 -13.80 -4.93
C THR A 120 -20.42 -15.15 -5.68
N SER A 121 -20.31 -15.13 -7.01
CA SER A 121 -20.34 -16.31 -7.88
C SER A 121 -18.96 -16.88 -8.24
N SER A 122 -17.87 -16.19 -7.92
CA SER A 122 -16.51 -16.60 -8.32
C SER A 122 -15.46 -16.08 -7.38
N ALA A 123 -14.36 -16.82 -7.23
CA ALA A 123 -13.24 -16.34 -6.43
C ALA A 123 -12.41 -15.28 -7.15
N GLY A 124 -11.97 -14.27 -6.40
CA GLY A 124 -10.99 -13.29 -6.80
C GLY A 124 -9.57 -13.71 -6.45
N ILE A 125 -8.59 -13.30 -7.24
CA ILE A 125 -7.17 -13.57 -6.98
C ILE A 125 -6.46 -12.23 -6.79
N VAL A 126 -5.73 -12.10 -5.69
CA VAL A 126 -4.82 -10.99 -5.43
C VAL A 126 -3.43 -11.54 -5.17
N THR A 127 -2.45 -11.05 -5.91
CA THR A 127 -1.03 -11.35 -5.76
C THR A 127 -0.34 -10.16 -5.15
N PHE A 128 0.23 -10.34 -3.96
CA PHE A 128 1.10 -9.38 -3.30
C PHE A 128 2.54 -9.60 -3.74
N ARG A 129 3.28 -8.53 -3.99
CA ARG A 129 4.70 -8.57 -4.31
C ARG A 129 5.47 -7.86 -3.20
N LEU A 130 6.28 -8.61 -2.47
CA LEU A 130 7.29 -8.07 -1.56
C LEU A 130 8.57 -7.80 -2.34
N SER A 131 8.97 -6.53 -2.42
CA SER A 131 10.21 -6.09 -3.04
C SER A 131 11.23 -5.77 -1.96
N ASN A 132 12.49 -6.09 -2.24
CA ASN A 132 13.64 -5.74 -1.43
C ASN A 132 14.56 -4.88 -2.30
N ASN A 133 14.67 -3.60 -1.93
CA ASN A 133 15.47 -2.61 -2.66
C ASN A 133 16.84 -2.40 -1.99
N THR A 134 17.17 -3.18 -0.97
CA THR A 134 18.45 -3.12 -0.26
C THR A 134 19.52 -3.98 -0.95
N ASP A 135 20.77 -3.79 -0.55
CA ASP A 135 21.92 -4.59 -0.99
C ASP A 135 22.04 -5.96 -0.30
N VAL A 136 21.13 -6.29 0.63
CA VAL A 136 21.20 -7.51 1.45
C VAL A 136 19.91 -8.32 1.27
N ALA A 137 20.04 -9.64 1.11
CA ALA A 137 18.88 -10.52 1.06
C ALA A 137 18.13 -10.53 2.40
N LEU A 138 16.80 -10.57 2.34
CA LEU A 138 15.93 -10.65 3.50
C LEU A 138 15.33 -12.05 3.57
N ASP A 139 15.42 -12.69 4.74
CA ASP A 139 14.55 -13.82 5.06
C ASP A 139 13.32 -13.28 5.81
N ALA A 140 12.15 -13.38 5.18
CA ALA A 140 10.92 -12.78 5.69
C ALA A 140 9.98 -13.83 6.28
N ASP A 141 9.46 -13.57 7.47
CA ASP A 141 8.29 -14.24 8.02
C ASP A 141 7.02 -13.46 7.65
N LEU A 142 6.06 -14.15 7.06
CA LEU A 142 4.82 -13.60 6.54
C LEU A 142 3.67 -13.84 7.50
N GLU A 143 2.85 -12.82 7.68
CA GLU A 143 1.65 -12.87 8.49
C GLU A 143 0.47 -12.31 7.68
N PHE A 144 -0.70 -12.92 7.82
CA PHE A 144 -1.94 -12.32 7.36
C PHE A 144 -3.02 -12.56 8.39
N ASP A 145 -3.95 -11.60 8.53
CA ASP A 145 -5.03 -11.70 9.51
C ASP A 145 -6.25 -12.36 8.85
N PRO A 146 -6.74 -13.52 9.34
CA PRO A 146 -7.89 -14.19 8.77
C PRO A 146 -9.24 -13.73 9.35
N SER A 147 -9.29 -12.75 10.25
CA SER A 147 -10.54 -12.48 10.97
C SER A 147 -11.59 -11.82 10.07
N THR A 148 -12.62 -12.60 9.68
CA THR A 148 -13.73 -12.09 8.87
C THR A 148 -15.04 -12.65 9.40
N HIS A 149 -15.80 -11.78 10.06
CA HIS A 149 -17.24 -11.96 10.18
C HIS A 149 -17.90 -10.86 9.34
N PRO A 150 -18.71 -11.20 8.32
CA PRO A 150 -19.08 -12.56 7.88
C PRO A 150 -17.93 -13.35 7.26
N LEU A 151 -18.07 -14.69 7.22
CA LEU A 151 -17.02 -15.62 6.81
C LEU A 151 -16.69 -15.47 5.31
N TRP A 152 -15.61 -14.75 5.01
CA TRP A 152 -14.90 -14.87 3.75
C TRP A 152 -14.06 -16.15 3.76
N GLN A 153 -13.93 -16.82 2.61
CA GLN A 153 -12.95 -17.90 2.47
C GLN A 153 -11.69 -17.32 1.82
N ILE A 154 -10.57 -17.41 2.53
CA ILE A 154 -9.27 -16.92 2.05
C ILE A 154 -8.35 -18.14 1.93
N GLN A 155 -7.91 -18.41 0.70
CA GLN A 155 -6.99 -19.51 0.41
C GLN A 155 -5.64 -18.95 -0.01
N GLN A 156 -4.59 -19.26 0.77
CA GLN A 156 -3.23 -18.95 0.37
C GLN A 156 -2.76 -19.86 -0.79
N GLY A 157 -1.92 -19.32 -1.65
CA GLY A 157 -1.22 -20.07 -2.69
C GLY A 157 -0.16 -21.02 -2.14
N SER A 158 0.60 -21.66 -3.03
CA SER A 158 1.66 -22.61 -2.66
C SER A 158 2.94 -21.89 -2.22
N PHE A 159 2.91 -21.28 -1.04
CA PHE A 159 4.08 -20.71 -0.37
C PHE A 159 4.05 -21.01 1.13
N GLY A 160 5.23 -21.00 1.76
CA GLY A 160 5.36 -21.09 3.21
C GLY A 160 5.23 -19.70 3.83
N LEU A 161 4.80 -19.64 5.10
CA LEU A 161 4.74 -18.36 5.82
C LEU A 161 6.09 -17.97 6.40
N SER A 162 6.95 -18.92 6.73
CA SER A 162 8.24 -18.62 7.36
C SER A 162 9.40 -18.62 6.37
N ASN A 163 10.44 -17.84 6.69
CA ASN A 163 11.74 -17.81 6.00
C ASN A 163 11.62 -17.69 4.47
N GLN A 164 10.78 -16.77 4.00
CA GLN A 164 10.68 -16.43 2.60
C GLN A 164 11.88 -15.58 2.19
N ASN A 165 12.84 -16.20 1.49
CA ASN A 165 14.01 -15.48 1.01
C ASN A 165 13.65 -14.52 -0.14
N VAL A 166 13.85 -13.23 0.09
CA VAL A 166 13.73 -12.13 -0.88
C VAL A 166 15.14 -11.63 -1.21
N PRO A 167 15.66 -11.90 -2.42
CA PRO A 167 17.00 -11.46 -2.82
C PRO A 167 17.17 -9.94 -2.74
N ALA A 168 18.40 -9.48 -2.54
CA ALA A 168 18.79 -8.07 -2.69
C ALA A 168 18.39 -7.55 -4.08
N HIS A 169 17.86 -6.34 -4.16
CA HIS A 169 17.29 -5.75 -5.39
C HIS A 169 16.31 -6.68 -6.13
N GLY A 170 15.59 -7.50 -5.37
CA GLY A 170 14.74 -8.58 -5.85
C GLY A 170 13.30 -8.46 -5.36
N ASN A 171 12.46 -9.43 -5.77
CA ASN A 171 11.10 -9.52 -5.26
C ASN A 171 10.61 -10.97 -5.17
N ARG A 172 9.56 -11.16 -4.37
CA ARG A 172 8.79 -12.40 -4.20
C ARG A 172 7.31 -12.11 -4.30
N GLU A 173 6.55 -13.04 -4.85
CA GLU A 173 5.11 -12.90 -5.06
C GLU A 173 4.32 -13.95 -4.26
N PHE A 174 3.21 -13.50 -3.67
CA PHE A 174 2.36 -14.26 -2.77
C PHE A 174 0.90 -14.09 -3.18
N SER A 175 0.29 -15.15 -3.71
CA SER A 175 -1.07 -15.11 -4.22
C SER A 175 -2.07 -15.62 -3.19
N PHE A 176 -3.16 -14.88 -3.03
CA PHE A 176 -4.32 -15.26 -2.23
C PHE A 176 -5.55 -15.33 -3.13
N GLN A 177 -6.40 -16.31 -2.87
CA GLN A 177 -7.70 -16.45 -3.47
C GLN A 177 -8.77 -16.10 -2.42
N PHE A 178 -9.67 -15.19 -2.79
CA PHE A 178 -10.76 -14.69 -1.95
C PHE A 178 -12.09 -15.17 -2.52
N THR A 179 -12.88 -15.88 -1.72
CA THR A 179 -14.26 -16.22 -2.03
C THR A 179 -15.17 -15.42 -1.11
N ALA A 180 -16.01 -14.59 -1.71
CA ALA A 180 -16.98 -13.77 -1.01
C ALA A 180 -18.09 -14.61 -0.35
N PRO A 181 -18.70 -14.11 0.74
CA PRO A 181 -19.98 -14.63 1.23
C PRO A 181 -21.06 -14.58 0.14
N SER A 182 -22.11 -15.40 0.26
CA SER A 182 -23.18 -15.47 -0.76
C SER A 182 -24.04 -14.21 -0.86
N ALA A 183 -24.05 -13.36 0.17
CA ALA A 183 -24.74 -12.07 0.14
C ALA A 183 -23.78 -10.97 -0.36
N PRO A 184 -24.27 -9.99 -1.16
CA PRO A 184 -23.50 -8.82 -1.55
C PRO A 184 -23.28 -7.88 -0.34
N ASP A 185 -22.45 -6.86 -0.55
CA ASP A 185 -22.17 -5.76 0.39
C ASP A 185 -21.55 -6.18 1.72
N ASN A 186 -20.82 -7.29 1.74
CA ASN A 186 -20.07 -7.72 2.92
C ASN A 186 -18.61 -7.28 2.80
N PRO A 187 -18.14 -6.37 3.66
CA PRO A 187 -16.76 -5.89 3.60
C PRO A 187 -15.78 -6.92 4.16
N LEU A 188 -14.53 -6.82 3.71
CA LEU A 188 -13.37 -7.50 4.23
C LEU A 188 -12.20 -6.53 4.23
N ASN A 189 -11.61 -6.32 5.39
CA ASN A 189 -10.32 -5.67 5.52
C ASN A 189 -9.23 -6.75 5.66
N PHE A 190 -8.41 -6.91 4.62
CA PHE A 190 -7.35 -7.93 4.60
C PHE A 190 -5.99 -7.27 4.75
N GLN A 191 -5.18 -7.80 5.66
CA GLN A 191 -3.85 -7.29 5.94
C GLN A 191 -2.80 -8.39 5.70
N PHE A 192 -1.73 -8.02 5.01
CA PHE A 192 -0.59 -8.88 4.72
C PHE A 192 0.70 -8.18 5.15
N ARG A 193 1.47 -8.84 5.99
CA ARG A 193 2.67 -8.31 6.64
C ARG A 193 3.86 -9.19 6.36
N ALA A 194 5.02 -8.57 6.26
CA ALA A 194 6.32 -9.22 6.24
C ALA A 194 7.16 -8.69 7.41
N ARG A 195 7.77 -9.61 8.14
CA ARG A 195 8.72 -9.34 9.22
C ARG A 195 10.07 -9.93 8.88
N ASP A 196 11.13 -9.27 9.30
CA ASP A 196 12.47 -9.86 9.28
C ASP A 196 12.50 -11.07 10.21
N ALA A 197 12.89 -12.24 9.69
CA ALA A 197 12.86 -13.51 10.43
C ALA A 197 13.88 -13.57 11.59
N VAL A 198 14.90 -12.70 11.58
CA VAL A 198 15.93 -12.64 12.62
C VAL A 198 15.53 -11.64 13.71
N THR A 199 15.12 -10.44 13.32
CA THR A 199 14.84 -9.34 14.26
C THR A 199 13.37 -9.25 14.66
N THR A 200 12.46 -9.93 13.95
CA THR A 200 10.99 -9.88 14.10
C THR A 200 10.36 -8.51 13.80
N ASN A 201 11.17 -7.54 13.34
CA ASN A 201 10.71 -6.20 12.98
C ASN A 201 9.80 -6.27 11.76
N LEU A 202 8.71 -5.49 11.79
CA LEU A 202 7.86 -5.31 10.62
C LEU A 202 8.67 -4.54 9.56
N VAL A 203 8.86 -5.16 8.39
CA VAL A 203 9.61 -4.56 7.29
C VAL A 203 8.70 -4.03 6.19
N ALA A 204 7.55 -4.68 5.97
CA ALA A 204 6.56 -4.20 5.04
C ALA A 204 5.15 -4.68 5.40
N GLU A 205 4.15 -3.90 5.03
CA GLU A 205 2.74 -4.19 5.25
C GLU A 205 1.93 -3.69 4.05
N ALA A 206 0.91 -4.44 3.66
CA ALA A 206 -0.15 -3.97 2.81
C ALA A 206 -1.50 -4.30 3.43
N GLN A 207 -2.43 -3.38 3.24
CA GLN A 207 -3.82 -3.55 3.62
C GLN A 207 -4.70 -3.27 2.42
N ILE A 208 -5.69 -4.12 2.19
CA ILE A 208 -6.65 -3.96 1.10
C ILE A 208 -8.06 -4.12 1.66
N ASP A 209 -8.98 -3.33 1.13
CA ASP A 209 -10.40 -3.48 1.37
C ASP A 209 -11.02 -4.25 0.20
N LEU A 210 -11.84 -5.23 0.54
CA LEU A 210 -12.66 -5.98 -0.39
C LEU A 210 -14.14 -5.85 0.00
N THR A 211 -15.04 -5.99 -0.97
CA THR A 211 -16.47 -6.10 -0.74
C THR A 211 -17.07 -7.15 -1.66
N SER A 212 -18.10 -7.86 -1.19
CA SER A 212 -18.84 -8.80 -2.03
C SER A 212 -19.81 -8.08 -2.97
N VAL A 213 -19.91 -8.55 -4.22
CA VAL A 213 -20.83 -8.02 -5.25
C VAL A 213 -21.59 -9.09 -6.02
#